data_AF-Q10YB0-F1
#
_entry.id   AF-Q10YB0-F1
#
_cell.length_a   1.000
_cell.length_b   1.000
_cell.length_c   1.000
_cell.angle_alpha   90.00
_cell.angle_beta   90.00
_cell.angle_gamma   90.00
#
_symmetry.space_group_name_H-M   'P 1'
#
loop_
_entity.id
_entity.type
_entity.pdbx_description
1 polymer ?
#
loop_
_entity_poly.entity_id
_entity_poly.type
_entity_poly.pdbx_seq_one_letter_code
_entity_poly.pdbx_strand_id
1 'polypeptide(L)'
;MRLVDMVENQKIPVKTVLMDSWYATQRLMALIDNLGKIYYCPLKSNGLVDDSGGVKKYQKLEELKWNEWELTSGKIIKIKGFPRDKKVKLFWGSVSTNFSRIYCY
;
A
#
# COMPACT_ATOMS: atom_id res chain seq x y z
N MET A 1 -19.96 9.88 2.99
CA MET A 1 -20.31 8.94 1.90
C MET A 1 -19.33 7.77 1.94
N ARG A 2 -19.78 6.51 1.87
CA ARG A 2 -18.90 5.32 1.95
C ARG A 2 -18.50 4.87 0.54
N LEU A 3 -17.24 4.48 0.34
CA LEU A 3 -16.73 4.04 -0.97
C LEU A 3 -17.56 2.92 -1.60
N VAL A 4 -17.98 1.94 -0.80
CA VAL A 4 -18.80 0.80 -1.27
C VAL A 4 -20.12 1.28 -1.86
N ASP A 5 -20.79 2.21 -1.18
CA ASP A 5 -22.06 2.76 -1.65
C ASP A 5 -21.92 3.52 -2.97
N MET A 6 -20.83 4.29 -3.12
CA MET A 6 -20.51 4.98 -4.38
C MET A 6 -20.32 4.01 -5.55
N VAL A 7 -19.59 2.91 -5.31
CA VAL A 7 -19.25 1.94 -6.36
C VAL A 7 -20.41 1.01 -6.68
N GLU A 8 -21.07 0.45 -5.66
CA GLU A 8 -22.06 -0.61 -5.82
C GLU A 8 -23.47 -0.08 -6.06
N ASN A 9 -23.89 0.95 -5.34
CA ASN A 9 -25.26 1.47 -5.43
C ASN A 9 -25.36 2.65 -6.39
N GLN A 10 -24.47 3.63 -6.25
CA GLN A 10 -24.49 4.85 -7.09
C GLN A 10 -23.79 4.67 -8.44
N LYS A 11 -23.12 3.53 -8.65
CA LYS A 11 -22.40 3.17 -9.88
C LYS A 11 -21.41 4.26 -10.34
N ILE A 12 -20.84 5.01 -9.41
CA ILE A 12 -19.87 6.05 -9.72
C ILE A 12 -18.59 5.36 -10.23
N PRO A 13 -18.07 5.75 -11.40
CA PRO A 13 -16.85 5.17 -11.93
C PRO A 13 -15.64 5.62 -11.12
N VAL A 14 -15.25 4.81 -10.14
CA VAL A 14 -14.01 4.97 -9.39
C VAL A 14 -12.95 4.06 -10.01
N LYS A 15 -11.82 4.64 -10.42
CA LYS A 15 -10.64 3.90 -10.90
C LYS A 15 -9.58 3.77 -9.81
N THR A 16 -9.29 4.87 -9.12
CA THR A 16 -8.20 4.99 -8.18
C THR A 16 -8.65 5.69 -6.90
N VAL A 17 -8.24 5.18 -5.75
CA VAL A 17 -8.50 5.78 -4.43
C VAL A 17 -7.19 6.31 -3.85
N LEU A 18 -7.10 7.61 -3.62
CA LEU A 18 -5.99 8.23 -2.89
C LEU A 18 -6.36 8.32 -1.41
N MET A 19 -5.50 7.83 -0.54
CA MET A 19 -5.70 7.85 0.91
C MET A 19 -4.51 8.52 1.58
N ASP A 20 -4.77 9.25 2.66
CA ASP A 20 -3.71 9.68 3.56
C ASP A 20 -3.18 8.50 4.41
N SER A 21 -2.09 8.75 5.13
CA SER A 21 -1.46 7.75 6.00
C SER A 21 -2.29 7.39 7.24
N TRP A 22 -3.28 8.20 7.59
CA TRP A 22 -4.18 7.97 8.71
C TRP A 22 -5.25 6.93 8.35
N TYR A 23 -5.75 6.96 7.11
CA TYR A 23 -6.75 6.00 6.61
C TYR A 23 -6.15 4.76 5.96
N ALA A 24 -4.83 4.65 5.83
CA ALA A 24 -4.07 3.51 5.29
C ALA A 24 -4.16 2.23 6.17
N THR A 25 -5.37 1.83 6.54
CA THR A 25 -5.65 0.65 7.35
C THR A 25 -5.75 -0.58 6.45
N GLN A 26 -5.31 -1.72 6.97
CA GLN A 26 -5.31 -2.99 6.22
C GLN A 26 -6.71 -3.40 5.76
N ARG A 27 -7.72 -3.13 6.59
CA ARG A 27 -9.13 -3.42 6.29
C ARG A 27 -9.63 -2.57 5.11
N LEU A 28 -9.34 -1.27 5.10
CA LEU A 28 -9.76 -0.39 4.00
C LEU A 28 -9.02 -0.75 2.71
N MET A 29 -7.72 -1.00 2.78
CA MET A 29 -6.95 -1.41 1.60
C MET A 29 -7.44 -2.75 1.02
N ALA A 30 -7.77 -3.73 1.87
CA ALA A 30 -8.36 -5.00 1.43
C ALA A 30 -9.78 -4.82 0.86
N LEU A 31 -10.57 -3.88 1.39
CA LEU A 31 -11.87 -3.55 0.83
C LEU A 31 -11.75 -2.97 -0.58
N ILE A 32 -10.85 -2.00 -0.79
CA ILE A 32 -10.63 -1.36 -2.10
C ILE A 32 -10.15 -2.39 -3.13
N ASP A 33 -9.29 -3.30 -2.69
CA ASP A 33 -8.83 -4.42 -3.50
C ASP A 33 -9.94 -5.38 -3.92
N ASN A 34 -10.82 -5.77 -2.98
CA ASN A 34 -11.96 -6.64 -3.28
C ASN A 34 -12.91 -5.97 -4.28
N LEU A 35 -12.97 -4.64 -4.32
CA LEU A 35 -13.71 -3.86 -5.32
C LEU A 35 -12.97 -3.76 -6.67
N GLY A 36 -11.79 -4.35 -6.81
CA GLY A 36 -10.97 -4.34 -8.02
C GLY A 36 -10.42 -2.96 -8.36
N LYS A 37 -10.19 -2.09 -7.36
CA LYS A 37 -9.73 -0.71 -7.58
C LYS A 37 -8.27 -0.54 -7.18
N ILE A 38 -7.60 0.40 -7.84
CA ILE A 38 -6.23 0.79 -7.48
C ILE A 38 -6.29 1.74 -6.29
N TYR A 39 -5.32 1.67 -5.40
CA TYR A 39 -5.22 2.63 -4.31
C TYR A 39 -3.79 3.03 -4.03
N TYR A 40 -3.62 4.31 -3.67
CA TYR A 40 -2.35 4.86 -3.22
C TYR A 40 -2.48 5.38 -1.81
N CYS A 41 -1.52 5.03 -0.95
CA CYS A 41 -1.44 5.56 0.39
C CYS A 41 0.00 5.64 0.90
N PRO A 42 0.37 6.67 1.66
CA PRO A 42 1.65 6.69 2.35
C PRO A 42 1.69 5.66 3.48
N LEU A 43 2.80 4.93 3.59
CA LEU A 43 3.05 4.03 4.71
C LEU A 43 3.98 4.67 5.75
N LYS A 44 3.69 4.41 7.03
CA LYS A 44 4.54 4.83 8.15
C LYS A 44 5.86 4.05 8.14
N SER A 45 6.96 4.72 8.49
CA SER A 45 8.32 4.15 8.49
C SER A 45 8.50 2.96 9.42
N ASN A 46 7.75 2.91 10.52
CA ASN A 46 7.76 1.82 11.50
C ASN A 46 6.87 0.62 11.10
N GLY A 47 6.21 0.67 9.94
CA GLY A 47 5.41 -0.45 9.44
C GLY A 47 6.28 -1.70 9.21
N LEU A 48 5.78 -2.88 9.58
CA LEU A 48 6.50 -4.14 9.41
C LEU A 48 6.17 -4.78 8.06
N VAL A 49 7.21 -5.10 7.29
CA VAL A 49 7.12 -5.60 5.93
C VAL A 49 8.13 -6.70 5.63
N ASP A 50 7.84 -7.51 4.63
CA ASP A 50 8.75 -8.53 4.10
C ASP A 50 8.87 -8.36 2.57
N ASP A 51 10.10 -8.19 2.08
CA ASP A 51 10.43 -8.08 0.66
C ASP A 51 11.10 -9.35 0.10
N SER A 52 11.28 -10.38 0.93
CA SER A 52 11.94 -11.64 0.55
C SER A 52 10.96 -12.72 0.07
N GLY A 53 9.66 -12.48 0.20
CA GLY A 53 8.63 -13.44 -0.18
C GLY A 53 8.50 -14.62 0.80
N GLY A 54 8.73 -14.39 2.09
CA GLY A 54 8.58 -15.37 3.16
C GLY A 54 9.87 -16.02 3.65
N VAL A 55 11.03 -15.64 3.10
CA VAL A 55 12.33 -16.23 3.48
C VAL A 55 12.91 -15.58 4.73
N LYS A 56 12.76 -14.27 4.86
CA LYS A 56 13.24 -13.46 5.98
C LYS A 56 12.07 -13.08 6.90
N LYS A 57 12.41 -12.77 8.14
CA LYS A 57 11.44 -12.18 9.08
C LYS A 57 11.04 -10.78 8.60
N TYR A 58 9.82 -10.38 8.97
CA TYR A 58 9.37 -9.01 8.79
C TYR A 58 10.34 -8.02 9.44
N GLN A 59 10.70 -6.98 8.70
CA GLN A 59 11.57 -5.88 9.09
C GLN A 59 10.82 -4.55 9.02
N LYS A 60 11.36 -3.48 9.58
CA LYS A 60 10.72 -2.17 9.44
C LYS A 60 10.86 -1.65 8.02
N LEU A 61 9.87 -0.89 7.57
CA LEU A 61 9.87 -0.24 6.26
C LEU A 61 11.08 0.67 6.06
N GLU A 62 11.56 1.31 7.13
CA GLU A 62 12.76 2.16 7.10
C GLU A 62 14.07 1.41 6.95
N GLU A 63 14.10 0.12 7.30
CA GLU A 63 15.28 -0.74 7.22
C GLU A 63 15.39 -1.43 5.84
N LEU A 64 14.38 -1.28 4.98
CA LEU A 64 14.40 -1.82 3.63
C LEU A 64 15.58 -1.24 2.84
N LYS A 65 16.37 -2.16 2.26
CA LYS A 65 17.42 -1.81 1.31
C LYS A 65 16.83 -1.69 -0.09
N TRP A 66 17.23 -0.64 -0.80
CA TRP A 66 16.79 -0.35 -2.16
C TRP A 66 17.99 -0.38 -3.09
N ASN A 67 17.83 -1.01 -4.25
CA ASN A 67 18.75 -0.81 -5.37
C ASN A 67 18.23 0.27 -6.33
N GLU A 68 19.08 0.73 -7.25
CA GLU A 68 18.75 1.80 -8.20
C GLU A 68 17.51 1.48 -9.05
N TRP A 69 17.37 0.23 -9.48
CA TRP A 69 16.20 -0.21 -10.25
C TRP A 69 14.92 -0.17 -9.40
N GLU A 70 14.97 -0.64 -8.16
CA GLU A 70 13.83 -0.65 -7.22
C GLU A 70 13.35 0.77 -6.86
N LEU A 71 14.24 1.77 -6.87
CA LEU A 71 13.86 3.17 -6.65
C LEU A 71 12.93 3.68 -7.75
N THR A 72 13.10 3.23 -8.99
CA THR A 72 12.25 3.61 -10.13
C THR A 72 11.08 2.66 -10.32
N SER A 73 11.33 1.35 -10.26
CA SER A 73 10.33 0.34 -10.55
C SER A 73 9.38 0.10 -9.39
N GLY A 74 9.77 0.44 -8.16
CA GLY A 74 9.13 -0.01 -6.93
C GLY A 74 9.54 -1.45 -6.54
N LYS A 75 9.27 -1.82 -5.29
CA LYS A 75 9.59 -3.10 -4.66
C LYS A 75 8.31 -3.84 -4.25
N ILE A 76 8.22 -5.14 -4.51
CA ILE A 76 7.10 -5.97 -4.05
C ILE A 76 7.33 -6.34 -2.59
N ILE A 77 6.36 -6.01 -1.73
CA ILE A 77 6.43 -6.29 -0.30
C ILE A 77 5.16 -6.99 0.19
N LYS A 78 5.29 -7.71 1.31
CA LYS A 78 4.19 -8.22 2.11
C LYS A 78 4.11 -7.38 3.39
N ILE A 79 2.96 -6.76 3.66
CA ILE A 79 2.73 -6.03 4.91
C ILE A 79 2.31 -7.03 6.00
N LYS A 80 2.89 -6.92 7.20
CA LYS A 80 2.54 -7.80 8.33
C LYS A 80 1.08 -7.61 8.74
N GLY A 81 0.31 -8.69 8.80
CA GLY A 81 -1.13 -8.66 9.16
C GLY A 81 -2.07 -8.39 7.98
N PHE A 82 -1.53 -8.11 6.79
CA PHE A 82 -2.33 -7.98 5.58
C PHE A 82 -2.95 -9.33 5.22
N PRO A 83 -4.24 -9.40 4.85
CA PRO A 83 -4.94 -10.66 4.64
C PRO A 83 -4.31 -11.51 3.53
N ARG A 84 -4.39 -12.84 3.68
CA ARG A 84 -3.87 -13.85 2.74
C ARG A 84 -2.37 -13.68 2.46
N ASP A 85 -1.86 -14.23 1.37
CA ASP A 85 -0.50 -13.98 0.88
C ASP A 85 -0.42 -12.74 -0.02
N LYS A 86 -1.36 -11.81 0.15
CA LYS A 86 -1.43 -10.62 -0.69
C LYS A 86 -0.16 -9.78 -0.56
N LYS A 87 0.54 -9.62 -1.68
CA LYS A 87 1.69 -8.75 -1.85
C LYS A 87 1.28 -7.48 -2.57
N VAL A 88 2.11 -6.47 -2.39
CA VAL A 88 1.72 -5.10 -2.59
C VAL A 88 2.96 -4.35 -3.11
N LYS A 89 2.84 -3.44 -4.09
CA LYS A 89 3.98 -2.73 -4.66
C LYS A 89 4.27 -1.40 -3.93
N LEU A 90 5.48 -1.26 -3.40
CA LEU A 90 5.93 -0.06 -2.72
C LEU A 90 6.80 0.79 -3.64
N PHE A 91 6.47 2.06 -3.76
CA PHE A 91 7.20 3.06 -4.52
C PHE A 91 7.90 4.04 -3.58
N TRP A 92 9.12 4.43 -3.96
CA TRP A 92 9.84 5.49 -3.29
C TRP A 92 9.35 6.85 -3.80
N GLY A 93 8.93 7.73 -2.90
CA GLY A 93 8.45 9.07 -3.24
C GLY A 93 8.42 9.96 -2.01
N SER A 94 8.53 11.27 -2.23
CA SER A 94 8.39 12.28 -1.17
C SER A 94 7.06 13.00 -1.40
N VAL A 95 6.09 12.82 -0.50
CA VAL A 95 4.73 13.41 -0.68
C VAL A 95 4.53 14.69 0.14
N SER A 96 5.39 15.00 1.11
CA SER A 96 5.56 16.32 1.76
C SER A 96 6.69 16.25 2.79
N THR A 97 6.85 17.28 3.64
CA THR A 97 7.88 17.51 4.68
C THR A 97 8.17 16.33 5.62
N ASN A 98 7.36 15.28 5.60
CA ASN A 98 7.64 13.99 6.22
C ASN A 98 7.70 12.90 5.14
N PHE A 99 8.87 12.26 4.98
CA PHE A 99 9.13 11.18 4.02
C PHE A 99 7.97 10.19 3.92
N SER A 100 7.38 10.04 2.73
CA SER A 100 6.13 9.32 2.53
C SER A 100 6.26 8.30 1.41
N ARG A 101 6.69 7.08 1.76
CA ARG A 101 6.76 5.96 0.82
C ARG A 101 5.35 5.63 0.34
N ILE A 102 5.13 5.70 -0.97
CA ILE A 102 3.81 5.51 -1.57
C ILE A 102 3.61 4.03 -1.86
N TYR A 103 2.54 3.48 -1.34
CA TYR A 103 2.09 2.14 -1.68
C TYR A 103 1.15 2.17 -2.89
N CYS A 104 1.22 1.17 -3.79
CA CYS A 104 0.29 0.95 -4.91
C CYS A 104 -0.07 -0.53 -5.07
N TYR A 105 -1.30 -0.80 -5.45
CA TYR A 105 -1.73 -2.11 -5.95
C TYR A 105 -1.69 -2.15 -7.46
#